data_AF-A0A093XXB9-F1
#
_entry.id   AF-A0A093XXB9-F1
#
_cell.length_a   1.000
_cell.length_b   1.000
_cell.length_c   1.000
_cell.angle_alpha   90.00
_cell.angle_beta   90.00
_cell.angle_gamma   90.00
#
_symmetry.space_group_name_H-M   'P 1'
#
loop_
_entity.id
_entity.type
_entity.pdbx_description
1 polymer ?
#
loop_
_entity_poly.entity_id
_entity_poly.type
_entity_poly.pdbx_seq_one_letter_code
_entity_poly.pdbx_strand_id
1 'polypeptide(L)'
;MSLTTIPIDHLPPGHAVHIALFHSVANAAFLHEQLLAGNTDFEYALIDASVIVSKVQILAAAFRAINDNLEGRLRTRNVHSEIVFCLSPNNNIAESFRRFGVSPTTTSLIAIKTTSPSSPPSLTPAAIQEHLTSAVEGKQVRFSDEELGTVTDWARVRKVYKLPLVGQQGKKRGLSGEEKKEEEEKERRELGIQVLGAMALRALIPPAALAIVVLLGGAPDAPLITGADRGLNTLTPTTGSFPDPTILLACPAEKCASAGGLPVPMMDAA
;
A
#
# COMPACT_ATOMS: atom_id res chain seq x y z
N MET A 1 14.32 -16.40 -14.75
CA MET A 1 13.23 -15.46 -15.06
C MET A 1 12.04 -15.84 -14.17
N SER A 2 11.76 -15.09 -13.12
CA SER A 2 10.74 -15.51 -12.15
C SER A 2 9.84 -14.38 -11.64
N LEU A 3 9.48 -13.44 -12.52
CA LEU A 3 8.33 -12.56 -12.28
C LEU A 3 7.05 -13.41 -12.27
N THR A 4 6.25 -13.29 -11.22
CA THR A 4 4.96 -13.95 -11.13
C THR A 4 3.88 -12.92 -11.34
N THR A 5 3.14 -13.04 -12.44
CA THR A 5 1.97 -12.19 -12.72
C THR A 5 0.71 -12.92 -12.28
N ILE A 6 -0.07 -12.29 -11.41
CA ILE A 6 -1.31 -12.85 -10.88
C ILE A 6 -2.45 -11.90 -11.26
N PRO A 7 -3.39 -12.32 -12.12
CA PRO A 7 -4.64 -11.60 -12.29
C PRO A 7 -5.48 -11.76 -11.03
N ILE A 8 -6.22 -10.74 -10.63
CA ILE A 8 -7.11 -10.82 -9.48
C ILE A 8 -8.56 -10.89 -10.00
N ASP A 9 -9.19 -12.05 -9.83
CA ASP A 9 -10.50 -12.39 -10.40
C ASP A 9 -11.65 -11.47 -9.95
N HIS A 10 -11.47 -10.72 -8.86
CA HIS A 10 -12.50 -9.83 -8.29
C HIS A 10 -12.23 -8.34 -8.56
N LEU A 11 -11.21 -8.00 -9.34
CA LEU A 11 -10.92 -6.63 -9.74
C LEU A 11 -11.45 -6.36 -11.16
N PRO A 12 -11.75 -5.10 -11.50
CA PRO A 12 -12.11 -4.73 -12.86
C PRO A 12 -11.06 -5.24 -13.86
N PRO A 13 -11.47 -5.74 -15.03
CA PRO A 13 -10.57 -6.33 -16.00
C PRO A 13 -9.44 -5.35 -16.37
N GLY A 14 -8.22 -5.88 -16.48
CA GLY A 14 -7.01 -5.10 -16.77
C GLY A 14 -6.15 -4.75 -15.55
N HIS A 15 -6.57 -5.12 -14.33
CA HIS A 15 -5.70 -5.06 -13.16
C HIS A 15 -4.92 -6.36 -12.99
N ALA A 16 -3.58 -6.26 -12.92
CA ALA A 16 -2.72 -7.39 -12.61
C ALA A 16 -1.68 -7.00 -11.56
N VAL A 17 -1.24 -7.98 -10.79
CA VAL A 17 -0.19 -7.82 -9.79
C VAL A 17 1.03 -8.61 -10.23
N HIS A 18 2.16 -7.91 -10.37
CA HIS A 18 3.45 -8.50 -10.71
C HIS A 18 4.30 -8.57 -9.45
N ILE A 19 4.76 -9.76 -9.11
CA ILE A 19 5.51 -10.03 -7.88
C ILE A 19 6.85 -10.66 -8.25
N ALA A 20 7.94 -10.11 -7.72
CA ALA A 20 9.28 -10.66 -7.80
C ALA A 20 9.87 -10.83 -6.39
N LEU A 21 10.47 -12.00 -6.14
CA LEU A 21 11.15 -12.31 -4.89
C LEU A 21 12.67 -12.34 -5.15
N PHE A 22 13.42 -11.65 -4.30
CA PHE A 22 14.87 -11.59 -4.34
C PHE A 22 15.47 -12.02 -3.00
N HIS A 23 16.55 -12.79 -3.07
CA HIS A 23 17.36 -13.22 -1.93
C HIS A 23 18.76 -12.64 -2.02
N SER A 24 19.42 -12.51 -0.88
CA SER A 24 20.80 -12.02 -0.78
C SER A 24 21.00 -10.67 -1.49
N VAL A 25 20.08 -9.73 -1.25
CA VAL A 25 20.12 -8.39 -1.82
C VAL A 25 21.25 -7.60 -1.18
N ALA A 26 22.15 -7.05 -1.99
CA ALA A 26 23.29 -6.25 -1.54
C ALA A 26 23.00 -4.74 -1.55
N ASN A 27 22.10 -4.29 -2.42
CA ASN A 27 21.83 -2.86 -2.66
C ASN A 27 20.54 -2.35 -1.98
N ALA A 28 20.13 -2.94 -0.85
CA ALA A 28 18.90 -2.54 -0.15
C ALA A 28 18.92 -1.08 0.32
N ALA A 29 20.09 -0.56 0.73
CA ALA A 29 20.24 0.85 1.11
C ALA A 29 19.96 1.80 -0.06
N PHE A 30 20.46 1.50 -1.25
CA PHE A 30 20.19 2.26 -2.47
C PHE A 30 18.69 2.27 -2.79
N LEU A 31 18.04 1.10 -2.76
CA LEU A 31 16.60 1.00 -3.02
C LEU A 31 15.77 1.78 -2.01
N HIS A 32 16.15 1.75 -0.73
CA HIS A 32 15.50 2.53 0.32
C HIS A 32 15.66 4.04 0.09
N GLU A 33 16.83 4.51 -0.31
CA GLU A 33 17.07 5.92 -0.67
C GLU A 33 16.24 6.36 -1.87
N GLN A 34 16.12 5.53 -2.92
CA GLN A 34 15.28 5.84 -4.08
C GLN A 34 13.80 6.04 -3.71
N LEU A 35 13.29 5.24 -2.78
CA LEU A 35 11.92 5.39 -2.26
C LEU A 35 11.76 6.68 -1.46
N LEU A 36 12.74 7.05 -0.64
CA LEU A 36 12.72 8.32 0.12
C LEU A 36 12.85 9.54 -0.80
N ALA A 37 13.63 9.43 -1.87
CA ALA A 37 13.74 10.46 -2.90
C ALA A 37 12.45 10.62 -3.73
N GLY A 38 11.53 9.64 -3.65
CA GLY A 38 10.27 9.67 -4.39
C GLY A 38 10.46 9.51 -5.90
N ASN A 39 11.49 8.77 -6.31
CA ASN A 39 11.76 8.53 -7.73
C ASN A 39 10.62 7.72 -8.36
N THR A 40 10.02 8.26 -9.43
CA THR A 40 8.90 7.63 -10.15
C THR A 40 9.31 6.33 -10.84
N ASP A 41 10.59 6.18 -11.18
CA ASP A 41 11.12 4.96 -11.80
C ASP A 41 11.11 3.79 -10.80
N PHE A 42 11.22 4.10 -9.51
CA PHE A 42 11.23 3.15 -8.39
C PHE A 42 9.89 3.04 -7.68
N GLU A 43 8.80 3.36 -8.38
CA GLU A 43 7.45 3.29 -7.81
C GLU A 43 6.96 1.83 -7.69
N TYR A 44 7.56 1.08 -6.78
CA TYR A 44 7.26 -0.32 -6.44
C TYR A 44 6.92 -0.44 -4.96
N ALA A 45 6.13 -1.44 -4.59
CA ALA A 45 6.00 -1.83 -3.19
C ALA A 45 7.17 -2.75 -2.84
N LEU A 46 8.22 -2.17 -2.26
CA LEU A 46 9.39 -2.90 -1.77
C LEU A 46 9.14 -3.33 -0.32
N ILE A 47 8.98 -4.64 -0.13
CA ILE A 47 8.58 -5.27 1.11
C ILE A 47 9.71 -6.17 1.60
N ASP A 48 9.95 -6.17 2.91
CA ASP A 48 10.85 -7.11 3.55
C ASP A 48 10.22 -8.51 3.57
N ALA A 49 10.86 -9.48 2.91
CA ALA A 49 10.36 -10.84 2.81
C ALA A 49 10.33 -11.56 4.18
N SER A 50 11.13 -11.10 5.15
CA SER A 50 11.26 -11.76 6.46
C SER A 50 9.96 -11.72 7.30
N VAL A 51 9.01 -10.85 6.96
CA VAL A 51 7.74 -10.67 7.69
C VAL A 51 6.52 -11.22 6.95
N ILE A 52 6.75 -11.86 5.79
CA ILE A 52 5.70 -12.42 4.95
C ILE A 52 5.63 -13.93 5.13
N VAL A 53 4.47 -14.40 5.57
CA VAL A 53 4.21 -15.81 5.89
C VAL A 53 3.71 -16.59 4.68
N SER A 54 2.88 -15.97 3.83
CA SER A 54 2.26 -16.65 2.69
C SER A 54 1.97 -15.70 1.55
N LYS A 55 1.77 -16.26 0.35
CA LYS A 55 1.32 -15.50 -0.83
C LYS A 55 -0.03 -14.84 -0.62
N VAL A 56 -0.94 -15.53 0.07
CA VAL A 56 -2.29 -15.04 0.34
C VAL A 56 -2.24 -13.73 1.13
N GLN A 57 -1.28 -13.58 2.04
CA GLN A 57 -1.06 -12.33 2.78
C GLN A 57 -0.77 -11.15 1.84
N ILE A 58 0.11 -11.34 0.87
CA ILE A 58 0.45 -10.32 -0.13
C ILE A 58 -0.75 -10.03 -1.03
N LEU A 59 -1.41 -11.07 -1.55
CA LEU A 59 -2.55 -10.92 -2.44
C LEU A 59 -3.72 -10.21 -1.74
N ALA A 60 -3.98 -10.51 -0.48
CA ALA A 60 -5.00 -9.83 0.32
C ALA A 60 -4.67 -8.34 0.50
N ALA A 61 -3.40 -8.01 0.79
CA ALA A 61 -2.96 -6.61 0.88
C ALA A 61 -3.06 -5.87 -0.46
N ALA A 62 -2.65 -6.53 -1.55
CA ALA A 62 -2.73 -5.96 -2.90
C ALA A 62 -4.18 -5.72 -3.34
N PHE A 63 -5.06 -6.71 -3.13
CA PHE A 63 -6.48 -6.57 -3.42
C PHE A 63 -7.11 -5.39 -2.67
N ARG A 64 -6.82 -5.27 -1.36
CA ARG A 64 -7.33 -4.16 -0.56
C ARG A 64 -6.82 -2.81 -1.05
N ALA A 65 -5.52 -2.69 -1.28
CA ALA A 65 -4.89 -1.45 -1.76
C ALA A 65 -5.46 -1.00 -3.12
N ILE A 66 -5.71 -1.94 -4.04
CA ILE A 66 -6.29 -1.62 -5.34
C ILE A 66 -7.75 -1.20 -5.19
N ASN A 67 -8.55 -1.87 -4.35
CA ASN A 67 -9.93 -1.44 -4.09
C ASN A 67 -9.98 -0.05 -3.45
N ASP A 68 -9.13 0.24 -2.47
CA ASP A 68 -9.04 1.56 -1.86
C ASP A 68 -8.62 2.64 -2.88
N ASN A 69 -7.81 2.28 -3.88
CA ASN A 69 -7.49 3.17 -5.01
C ASN A 69 -8.71 3.42 -5.90
N LEU A 70 -9.43 2.38 -6.28
CA LEU A 70 -10.62 2.47 -7.14
C LEU A 70 -11.73 3.29 -6.48
N GLU A 71 -11.86 3.18 -5.16
CA GLU A 71 -12.88 3.88 -4.39
C GLU A 71 -12.41 5.26 -3.89
N GLY A 72 -11.19 5.69 -4.23
CA GLY A 72 -10.64 7.00 -3.87
C GLY A 72 -10.37 7.18 -2.36
N ARG A 73 -10.14 6.08 -1.63
CA ARG A 73 -9.92 6.06 -0.18
C ARG A 73 -8.48 5.73 0.22
N LEU A 74 -7.52 5.96 -0.67
CA LEU A 74 -6.11 5.78 -0.34
C LEU A 74 -5.72 6.62 0.88
N ARG A 75 -5.03 5.98 1.82
CA ARG A 75 -4.48 6.64 3.01
C ARG A 75 -3.04 7.08 2.79
N THR A 76 -2.36 6.44 1.85
CA THR A 76 -1.01 6.75 1.40
C THR A 76 -1.03 7.46 0.04
N ARG A 77 0.14 7.91 -0.43
CA ARG A 77 0.28 8.67 -1.67
C ARG A 77 -0.04 7.86 -2.93
N ASN A 78 0.32 6.57 -2.93
CA ASN A 78 0.32 5.70 -4.12
C ASN A 78 -0.24 4.32 -3.77
N VAL A 79 -0.81 3.60 -4.74
CA VAL A 79 -1.30 2.22 -4.56
C VAL A 79 -0.22 1.30 -4.00
N HIS A 80 1.01 1.39 -4.51
CA HIS A 80 2.14 0.59 -4.05
C HIS A 80 2.46 0.80 -2.57
N SER A 81 2.45 2.06 -2.13
CA SER A 81 2.62 2.44 -0.73
C SER A 81 1.46 1.93 0.14
N GLU A 82 0.25 1.90 -0.42
CA GLU A 82 -0.94 1.37 0.25
C GLU A 82 -0.83 -0.14 0.45
N ILE A 83 -0.19 -0.90 -0.46
CA ILE A 83 0.05 -2.35 -0.29
C ILE A 83 0.88 -2.60 0.96
N VAL A 84 1.98 -1.88 1.14
CA VAL A 84 2.85 -2.00 2.33
C VAL A 84 2.07 -1.65 3.59
N PHE A 85 1.27 -0.60 3.52
CA PHE A 85 0.41 -0.20 4.61
C PHE A 85 -0.67 -1.24 4.92
N CYS A 86 -1.17 -1.96 3.91
CA CYS A 86 -2.22 -2.94 4.08
C CYS A 86 -1.78 -4.21 4.78
N LEU A 87 -0.48 -4.54 4.72
CA LEU A 87 0.12 -5.64 5.46
C LEU A 87 0.09 -5.43 6.97
N SER A 88 0.18 -4.17 7.41
CA SER A 88 0.26 -3.84 8.83
C SER A 88 -1.09 -4.02 9.54
N PRO A 89 -1.13 -4.63 10.73
CA PRO A 89 -2.33 -4.63 11.56
C PRO A 89 -2.55 -3.29 12.27
N ASN A 90 -1.58 -2.37 12.22
CA ASN A 90 -1.64 -1.07 12.89
C ASN A 90 -2.02 0.06 11.92
N ASN A 91 -2.60 1.14 12.44
CA ASN A 91 -3.04 2.29 11.65
C ASN A 91 -1.96 3.37 11.45
N ASN A 92 -0.76 3.17 11.98
CA ASN A 92 0.34 4.11 11.81
C ASN A 92 1.08 3.82 10.50
N ILE A 93 1.01 4.77 9.56
CA ILE A 93 1.62 4.67 8.23
C ILE A 93 3.14 4.53 8.34
N ALA A 94 3.80 5.42 9.09
CA ALA A 94 5.25 5.40 9.26
C ALA A 94 5.74 4.09 9.90
N GLU A 95 5.03 3.60 10.92
CA GLU A 95 5.38 2.32 11.57
C GLU A 95 5.20 1.13 10.62
N SER A 96 4.23 1.18 9.71
CA SER A 96 4.02 0.14 8.71
C SER A 96 5.20 0.07 7.74
N PHE A 97 5.69 1.20 7.26
CA PHE A 97 6.90 1.25 6.42
C PHE A 97 8.14 0.78 7.15
N ARG A 98 8.32 1.16 8.44
CA ARG A 98 9.47 0.68 9.23
C ARG A 98 9.49 -0.82 9.47
N ARG A 99 8.31 -1.46 9.57
CA ARG A 99 8.21 -2.89 9.90
C ARG A 99 8.15 -3.80 8.69
N PHE A 100 7.43 -3.38 7.65
CA PHE A 100 7.14 -4.18 6.46
C PHE A 100 7.85 -3.67 5.21
N GLY A 101 8.23 -2.40 5.16
CA GLY A 101 9.03 -1.86 4.07
C GLY A 101 10.48 -2.31 4.14
N VAL A 102 11.21 -2.04 3.06
CA VAL A 102 12.65 -2.29 2.97
C VAL A 102 13.42 -1.41 3.97
N SER A 103 14.45 -1.99 4.60
CA SER A 103 15.45 -1.31 5.42
C SER A 103 16.81 -1.41 4.70
N PRO A 104 17.79 -0.52 4.96
CA PRO A 104 19.15 -0.70 4.45
C PRO A 104 19.80 -2.03 4.84
N THR A 105 19.28 -2.72 5.87
CA THR A 105 19.75 -4.02 6.34
C THR A 105 18.98 -5.21 5.76
N THR A 106 18.01 -4.99 4.88
CA THR A 106 17.15 -6.04 4.34
C THR A 106 17.93 -6.93 3.37
N THR A 107 17.98 -8.23 3.64
CA THR A 107 18.68 -9.21 2.79
C THR A 107 17.74 -9.90 1.79
N SER A 108 16.44 -9.93 2.07
CA SER A 108 15.45 -10.60 1.23
C SER A 108 14.29 -9.64 0.96
N LEU A 109 13.98 -9.45 -0.31
CA LEU A 109 13.10 -8.39 -0.80
C LEU A 109 11.98 -8.99 -1.64
N ILE A 110 10.77 -8.47 -1.47
CA ILE A 110 9.66 -8.68 -2.40
C ILE A 110 9.35 -7.35 -3.07
N ALA A 111 9.41 -7.33 -4.39
CA ALA A 111 9.01 -6.19 -5.21
C ALA A 111 7.65 -6.47 -5.84
N ILE A 112 6.69 -5.57 -5.62
CA ILE A 112 5.35 -5.67 -6.21
C ILE A 112 5.07 -4.45 -7.06
N LYS A 113 4.60 -4.67 -8.29
CA LYS A 113 4.05 -3.65 -9.18
C LYS A 113 2.62 -4.00 -9.53
N THR A 114 1.73 -3.02 -9.52
CA THR A 114 0.37 -3.17 -10.02
C THR A 114 0.23 -2.51 -11.39
N THR A 115 -0.46 -3.16 -12.31
CA THR A 115 -0.90 -2.57 -13.57
C THR A 115 -2.40 -2.30 -13.50
N SER A 116 -2.83 -1.26 -14.21
CA SER A 116 -4.22 -0.84 -14.32
C SER A 116 -4.51 -0.53 -15.79
N PRO A 117 -5.76 -0.60 -16.27
CA PRO A 117 -6.10 -0.16 -17.64
C PRO A 117 -5.70 1.30 -17.94
N SER A 118 -5.55 2.14 -16.91
CA SER A 118 -5.04 3.52 -17.05
C SER A 118 -3.50 3.64 -17.05
N SER A 119 -2.80 2.54 -16.81
CA SER A 119 -1.34 2.53 -16.75
C SER A 119 -0.73 2.61 -18.16
N PRO A 120 0.44 3.25 -18.32
CA PRO A 120 1.03 3.45 -19.64
C PRO A 120 1.34 2.12 -20.34
N PRO A 121 1.19 2.05 -21.67
CA PRO A 121 1.39 0.82 -22.45
C PRO A 121 2.83 0.29 -22.41
N SER A 122 3.78 1.08 -21.90
CA SER A 122 5.17 0.68 -21.66
C SER A 122 5.35 -0.25 -20.46
N LEU A 123 4.37 -0.34 -19.54
CA LEU A 123 4.42 -1.24 -18.38
C LEU A 123 4.05 -2.66 -18.76
N THR A 124 4.89 -3.29 -19.58
CA THR A 124 4.79 -4.71 -19.87
C THR A 124 5.48 -5.52 -18.78
N PRO A 125 5.05 -6.79 -18.54
CA PRO A 125 5.73 -7.68 -17.59
C PRO A 125 7.22 -7.85 -17.91
N ALA A 126 7.58 -7.82 -19.20
CA ALA A 126 8.96 -7.91 -19.66
C ALA A 126 9.78 -6.66 -19.27
N ALA A 127 9.23 -5.46 -19.47
CA ALA A 127 9.89 -4.21 -19.08
C ALA A 127 10.05 -4.12 -17.54
N ILE A 128 9.04 -4.53 -16.78
CA ILE A 128 9.11 -4.59 -15.31
C ILE A 128 10.23 -5.55 -14.87
N GLN A 129 10.30 -6.73 -15.49
CA GLN A 129 11.32 -7.73 -15.19
C GLN A 129 12.72 -7.21 -15.52
N GLU A 130 12.90 -6.56 -16.66
CA GLU A 130 14.20 -5.98 -17.07
C GLU A 130 14.64 -4.89 -16.10
N HIS A 131 13.74 -3.96 -15.75
CA HIS A 131 14.01 -2.91 -14.78
C HIS A 131 14.37 -3.47 -13.40
N LEU A 132 13.62 -4.47 -12.90
CA LEU A 132 13.94 -5.08 -11.61
C LEU A 132 15.28 -5.84 -11.64
N THR A 133 15.64 -6.43 -12.76
CA THR A 133 16.91 -7.16 -12.91
C THR A 133 18.11 -6.22 -12.98
N SER A 134 17.97 -5.04 -13.59
CA SER A 134 19.02 -4.03 -13.62
C SER A 134 19.14 -3.24 -12.31
N ALA A 135 18.02 -3.03 -11.62
CA ALA A 135 17.96 -2.18 -10.43
C ALA A 135 18.23 -2.91 -9.11
N VAL A 136 17.98 -4.23 -9.02
CA VAL A 136 18.15 -5.01 -7.78
C VAL A 136 19.36 -5.93 -7.88
N GLU A 137 20.34 -5.70 -7.02
CA GLU A 137 21.52 -6.56 -6.91
C GLU A 137 21.22 -7.72 -5.94
N GLY A 138 20.65 -8.80 -6.46
CA GLY A 138 20.32 -9.98 -5.68
C GLY A 138 19.95 -11.18 -6.54
N LYS A 139 19.75 -12.33 -5.90
CA LYS A 139 19.31 -13.57 -6.56
C LYS A 139 17.80 -13.59 -6.68
N GLN A 140 17.27 -13.44 -7.89
CA GLN A 140 15.84 -13.60 -8.13
C GLN A 140 15.43 -15.07 -8.01
N VAL A 141 14.35 -15.33 -7.28
CA VAL A 141 13.80 -16.68 -7.03
C VAL A 141 12.31 -16.70 -7.35
N ARG A 142 11.75 -17.90 -7.54
CA ARG A 142 10.31 -18.08 -7.75
C ARG A 142 9.54 -17.67 -6.51
N PHE A 143 8.44 -16.97 -6.71
CA PHE A 143 7.50 -16.66 -5.64
C PHE A 143 6.69 -17.92 -5.28
N SER A 144 7.16 -18.70 -4.30
CA SER A 144 6.49 -19.86 -3.71
C SER A 144 6.36 -19.72 -2.18
N ASP A 145 5.35 -20.35 -1.58
CA ASP A 145 5.22 -20.37 -0.11
C ASP A 145 6.38 -21.15 0.54
N GLU A 146 6.95 -22.13 -0.18
CA GLU A 146 8.15 -22.87 0.21
C GLU A 146 9.34 -21.93 0.40
N GLU A 147 9.65 -21.09 -0.59
CA GLU A 147 10.75 -20.14 -0.54
C GLU A 147 10.53 -19.08 0.54
N LEU A 148 9.30 -18.55 0.66
CA LEU A 148 8.94 -17.63 1.75
C LEU A 148 9.15 -18.27 3.12
N GLY A 149 8.78 -19.54 3.29
CA GLY A 149 8.96 -20.29 4.53
C GLY A 149 10.42 -20.49 4.95
N THR A 150 11.38 -20.32 4.04
CA THR A 150 12.83 -20.35 4.37
C THR A 150 13.36 -18.99 4.85
N VAL A 151 12.73 -17.90 4.41
CA VAL A 151 13.15 -16.52 4.71
C VAL A 151 12.43 -15.92 5.91
N THR A 152 11.23 -16.41 6.21
CA THR A 152 10.35 -15.84 7.24
C THR A 152 10.99 -15.93 8.62
N ASP A 153 11.13 -14.78 9.28
CA ASP A 153 11.47 -14.70 10.70
C ASP A 153 10.20 -14.79 11.53
N TRP A 154 9.90 -16.00 12.00
CA TRP A 154 8.73 -16.29 12.82
C TRP A 154 8.72 -15.54 14.16
N ALA A 155 9.88 -15.19 14.72
CA ALA A 155 9.94 -14.41 15.95
C ALA A 155 9.52 -12.95 15.69
N ARG A 156 10.00 -12.37 14.58
CA ARG A 156 9.59 -11.04 14.13
C ARG A 156 8.11 -11.00 13.75
N VAL A 157 7.60 -12.00 13.01
CA VAL A 157 6.17 -12.09 12.64
C VAL A 157 5.28 -12.10 13.89
N ARG A 158 5.58 -12.95 14.88
CA ARG A 158 4.82 -13.01 16.14
C ARG A 158 4.80 -11.67 16.87
N LYS A 159 5.95 -10.98 16.92
CA LYS A 159 6.07 -9.65 17.55
C LYS A 159 5.30 -8.57 16.80
N VAL A 160 5.34 -8.59 15.46
CA VAL A 160 4.68 -7.58 14.63
C VAL A 160 3.17 -7.72 14.67
N TYR A 161 2.65 -8.95 14.56
CA TYR A 161 1.22 -9.25 14.58
C TYR A 161 0.66 -9.49 15.99
N LYS A 162 1.49 -9.40 17.03
CA LYS A 162 1.12 -9.65 18.44
C LYS A 162 0.42 -11.00 18.63
N LEU A 163 0.91 -12.02 17.94
CA LEU A 163 0.32 -13.35 17.96
C LEU A 163 0.59 -14.01 19.33
N PRO A 164 -0.42 -14.65 19.95
CA PRO A 164 -0.20 -15.40 21.17
C PRO A 164 0.81 -16.53 20.90
N LEU A 165 1.71 -16.79 21.85
CA LEU A 165 2.59 -17.95 21.81
C LEU A 165 1.77 -19.22 22.08
N VAL A 166 1.02 -19.68 21.09
CA VAL A 166 0.34 -20.97 21.14
C VAL A 166 1.42 -22.03 20.93
N GLY A 167 1.90 -22.71 21.98
CA GLY A 167 2.76 -23.88 21.78
C GLY A 167 3.76 -24.29 22.86
N GLN A 168 4.04 -23.51 23.92
CA GLN A 168 4.96 -24.01 24.97
C GLN A 168 4.34 -25.02 25.95
N GLN A 169 3.02 -25.23 25.93
CA GLN A 169 2.34 -26.11 26.90
C GLN A 169 2.18 -27.58 26.46
N GLY A 170 2.72 -27.97 25.29
CA GLY A 170 2.46 -29.30 24.75
C GLY A 170 3.60 -29.87 23.93
N LYS A 171 4.86 -29.70 24.35
CA LYS A 171 5.98 -30.40 23.70
C LYS A 171 5.82 -31.90 23.95
N LYS A 172 5.10 -32.61 23.07
CA LYS A 172 5.04 -34.07 23.03
C LYS A 172 6.46 -34.58 22.79
N ARG A 173 7.15 -34.91 23.89
CA ARG A 173 8.49 -35.51 23.85
C ARG A 173 8.34 -36.92 23.26
N GLY A 174 8.53 -37.07 21.95
CA GLY A 174 8.51 -38.39 21.30
C GLY A 174 8.25 -38.45 19.79
N LEU A 175 8.04 -37.32 19.09
CA LEU A 175 7.71 -37.36 17.67
C LEU A 175 8.88 -37.80 16.77
N SER A 176 8.56 -38.63 15.78
CA SER A 176 9.44 -39.03 14.69
C SER A 176 9.78 -37.83 13.78
N GLY A 177 10.76 -38.00 12.87
CA GLY A 177 11.23 -36.91 12.02
C GLY A 177 10.18 -36.37 11.05
N GLU A 178 9.25 -37.21 10.60
CA GLU A 178 8.17 -36.83 9.69
C GLU A 178 7.02 -36.12 10.44
N GLU A 179 6.62 -36.64 11.59
CA GLU A 179 5.57 -36.02 12.41
C GLU A 179 5.97 -34.62 12.90
N LYS A 180 7.27 -34.37 13.15
CA LYS A 180 7.77 -33.03 13.49
C LYS A 180 7.63 -32.04 12.35
N LYS A 181 7.92 -32.46 11.11
CA LYS A 181 7.78 -31.59 9.93
C LYS A 181 6.31 -31.23 9.69
N GLU A 182 5.43 -32.20 9.83
CA GLU A 182 3.99 -31.99 9.68
C GLU A 182 3.41 -31.08 10.77
N GLU A 183 3.87 -31.24 12.03
CA GLU A 183 3.48 -30.37 13.14
C GLU A 183 3.98 -28.93 12.93
N GLU A 184 5.22 -28.75 12.48
CA GLU A 184 5.77 -27.43 12.13
C GLU A 184 4.99 -26.77 10.99
N GLU A 185 4.67 -27.50 9.92
CA GLU A 185 3.90 -26.98 8.79
C GLU A 185 2.48 -26.59 9.22
N LYS A 186 1.85 -27.39 10.09
CA LYS A 186 0.55 -27.07 10.67
C LYS A 186 0.60 -25.81 11.52
N GLU A 187 1.61 -25.65 12.38
CA GLU A 187 1.80 -24.43 13.17
C GLU A 187 1.96 -23.22 12.25
N ARG A 188 2.76 -23.33 11.17
CA ARG A 188 2.95 -22.26 10.18
C ARG A 188 1.64 -21.87 9.50
N ARG A 189 0.81 -22.85 9.15
CA ARG A 189 -0.51 -22.63 8.55
C ARG A 189 -1.45 -21.93 9.52
N GLU A 190 -1.48 -22.34 10.78
CA GLU A 190 -2.28 -21.70 11.84
C GLU A 190 -1.85 -20.25 12.09
N LEU A 191 -0.54 -19.99 12.15
CA LEU A 191 0.00 -18.63 12.25
C LEU A 191 -0.39 -17.78 11.04
N GLY A 192 -0.34 -18.34 9.83
CA GLY A 192 -0.79 -17.67 8.60
C GLY A 192 -2.25 -17.23 8.68
N ILE A 193 -3.14 -18.07 9.22
CA ILE A 193 -4.55 -17.72 9.44
C ILE A 193 -4.69 -16.58 10.45
N GLN A 194 -3.93 -16.61 11.54
CA GLN A 194 -3.95 -15.53 12.54
C GLN A 194 -3.45 -14.20 11.96
N VAL A 195 -2.41 -14.23 11.13
CA VAL A 195 -1.90 -13.04 10.41
C VAL A 195 -2.97 -12.47 9.50
N LEU A 196 -3.62 -13.30 8.69
CA LEU A 196 -4.72 -12.88 7.82
C LEU A 196 -5.89 -12.32 8.63
N GLY A 197 -6.24 -12.96 9.74
CA GLY A 197 -7.25 -12.47 10.68
C GLY A 197 -6.92 -11.08 11.24
N ALA A 198 -5.67 -10.86 11.65
CA ALA A 198 -5.21 -9.56 12.13
C ALA A 198 -5.27 -8.46 11.05
N MET A 199 -4.95 -8.80 9.79
CA MET A 199 -5.09 -7.89 8.65
C MET A 199 -6.56 -7.58 8.32
N ALA A 200 -7.43 -8.58 8.41
CA ALA A 200 -8.85 -8.47 8.11
C ALA A 200 -9.62 -7.67 9.17
N LEU A 201 -9.35 -7.90 10.46
CA LEU A 201 -9.96 -7.15 11.56
C LEU A 201 -9.65 -5.65 11.48
N ARG A 202 -8.51 -5.28 10.91
CA ARG A 202 -8.21 -3.89 10.61
C ARG A 202 -9.12 -3.31 9.53
N ALA A 203 -9.43 -4.08 8.48
CA ALA A 203 -10.30 -3.64 7.39
C ALA A 203 -11.74 -3.36 7.85
N LEU A 204 -12.14 -3.94 8.99
CA LEU A 204 -13.46 -3.76 9.59
C LEU A 204 -13.59 -2.46 10.42
N ILE A 205 -12.53 -1.67 10.60
CA ILE A 205 -12.65 -0.37 11.26
C ILE A 205 -13.06 0.65 10.20
N PRO A 206 -14.34 1.08 10.14
CA PRO A 206 -14.77 2.04 9.14
C PRO A 206 -13.99 3.35 9.32
N PRO A 207 -13.67 4.07 8.22
CA PRO A 207 -12.95 5.34 8.30
C PRO A 207 -13.63 6.36 9.23
N ALA A 208 -14.96 6.29 9.36
CA ALA A 208 -15.73 7.10 10.31
C ALA A 208 -15.36 6.85 11.79
N ALA A 209 -15.04 5.61 12.18
CA ALA A 209 -14.59 5.31 13.53
C ALA A 209 -13.14 5.80 13.79
N LEU A 210 -12.32 5.88 12.74
CA LEU A 210 -10.97 6.44 12.83
C LEU A 210 -11.00 7.96 13.07
N ALA A 211 -11.96 8.67 12.44
CA ALA A 211 -12.20 10.08 12.70
C ALA A 211 -12.63 10.34 14.16
N ILE A 212 -13.46 9.46 14.74
CA ILE A 212 -13.88 9.58 16.14
C ILE A 212 -12.71 9.39 17.11
N VAL A 213 -11.76 8.47 16.84
CA VAL A 213 -10.58 8.28 17.70
C VAL A 213 -9.61 9.46 17.63
N VAL A 214 -9.46 10.10 16.47
CA VAL A 214 -8.67 11.35 16.35
C VAL A 214 -9.36 12.52 17.06
N LEU A 215 -10.69 12.54 17.10
CA LEU A 215 -11.45 13.57 17.82
C LEU A 215 -11.52 13.33 19.34
N LEU A 216 -11.26 12.11 19.82
CA LEU A 216 -11.33 11.75 21.24
C LEU A 216 -9.95 11.54 21.91
N GLY A 217 -8.84 11.59 21.14
CA GLY A 217 -7.48 11.46 21.65
C GLY A 217 -6.73 12.80 21.57
N GLY A 218 -6.51 13.43 22.73
CA GLY A 218 -5.82 14.71 22.86
C GLY A 218 -4.45 14.76 22.18
N ALA A 219 -4.14 15.93 21.62
CA ALA A 219 -2.87 16.26 20.99
C ALA A 219 -1.68 16.09 21.96
N PRO A 220 -0.55 15.50 21.53
CA PRO A 220 0.74 15.81 22.11
C PRO A 220 1.34 17.00 21.35
N ASP A 221 1.44 18.10 22.08
CA ASP A 221 2.21 19.32 21.85
C ASP A 221 3.15 19.35 20.63
N ALA A 222 2.88 20.31 19.74
CA ALA A 222 3.87 20.87 18.84
C ALA A 222 4.80 21.83 19.60
N PRO A 223 6.07 21.96 19.18
CA PRO A 223 6.72 23.27 19.15
C PRO A 223 6.77 23.75 17.70
N LEU A 224 5.93 24.75 17.44
CA LEU A 224 6.11 25.69 16.34
C LEU A 224 7.46 26.41 16.55
N ILE A 225 8.32 26.35 15.55
CA ILE A 225 9.51 27.20 15.48
C ILE A 225 9.02 28.63 15.23
N THR A 226 9.00 29.44 16.30
CA THR A 226 8.83 30.89 16.27
C THR A 226 10.20 31.55 16.16
N GLY A 227 10.47 32.13 14.99
CA GLY A 227 11.53 33.12 14.79
C GLY A 227 10.88 34.48 14.56
N ALA A 228 10.64 35.24 15.63
CA ALA A 228 10.25 36.64 15.57
C ALA A 228 11.42 37.45 16.13
N ASP A 229 12.08 38.24 15.27
CA ASP A 229 12.93 39.34 15.68
C ASP A 229 12.15 40.66 15.59
N ARG A 230 12.38 41.53 16.57
CA ARG A 230 11.56 42.70 16.90
C ARG A 230 12.16 44.00 16.37
N GLY A 231 11.26 44.94 16.08
CA GLY A 231 11.48 46.39 16.17
C GLY A 231 11.25 47.11 14.84
N LEU A 232 10.55 48.24 14.73
CA LEU A 232 9.99 49.19 15.70
C LEU A 232 8.97 50.09 14.96
N ASN A 233 7.88 50.46 15.63
CA ASN A 233 7.05 51.69 15.54
C ASN A 233 6.80 52.43 14.20
N THR A 234 5.53 52.69 13.83
CA THR A 234 4.74 53.91 14.18
C THR A 234 3.45 54.04 13.32
N LEU A 235 2.30 54.32 13.98
CA LEU A 235 1.21 55.28 13.64
C LEU A 235 0.47 55.14 12.28
N THR A 236 -0.86 55.18 12.08
CA THR A 236 -2.07 55.74 12.76
C THR A 236 -3.36 55.16 12.09
N PRO A 237 -4.57 55.31 12.65
CA PRO A 237 -5.82 54.70 12.16
C PRO A 237 -6.73 55.67 11.37
N THR A 238 -7.45 55.18 10.35
CA THR A 238 -8.60 55.88 9.74
C THR A 238 -9.76 54.92 9.43
N THR A 239 -10.84 55.13 10.18
CA THR A 239 -12.28 55.01 9.92
C THR A 239 -12.81 54.61 8.52
N GLY A 240 -13.87 53.79 8.51
CA GLY A 240 -14.84 53.66 7.41
C GLY A 240 -15.60 52.32 7.45
N SER A 241 -16.63 52.18 8.29
CA SER A 241 -18.06 52.24 7.92
C SER A 241 -18.60 51.01 7.16
N PHE A 242 -19.30 50.14 7.91
CA PHE A 242 -20.28 49.17 7.41
C PHE A 242 -21.48 49.88 6.76
N PRO A 243 -22.21 49.16 5.88
CA PRO A 243 -23.63 48.97 6.16
C PRO A 243 -24.11 47.52 6.00
N ASP A 244 -25.17 47.27 6.75
CA ASP A 244 -25.96 46.04 6.88
C ASP A 244 -26.78 45.70 5.60
N PRO A 245 -27.38 44.49 5.54
CA PRO A 245 -27.92 43.85 4.35
C PRO A 245 -29.39 44.21 4.13
N THR A 246 -29.94 44.01 2.93
CA THR A 246 -31.27 43.43 2.61
C THR A 246 -31.50 43.51 1.08
N ILE A 247 -32.21 42.51 0.53
CA ILE A 247 -32.96 42.50 -0.75
C ILE A 247 -32.16 42.15 -2.02
N LEU A 248 -32.28 40.90 -2.51
CA LEU A 248 -33.24 40.60 -3.59
C LEU A 248 -33.43 39.09 -3.80
N LEU A 249 -34.71 38.72 -3.73
CA LEU A 249 -35.29 37.44 -4.06
C LEU A 249 -35.43 37.28 -5.59
N ALA A 250 -35.44 36.02 -6.02
CA ALA A 250 -36.32 35.46 -7.06
C ALA A 250 -35.94 35.54 -8.56
N CYS A 251 -35.72 34.32 -9.08
CA CYS A 251 -36.49 33.68 -10.17
C CYS A 251 -35.99 33.72 -11.64
N PRO A 252 -36.45 32.74 -12.46
CA PRO A 252 -35.65 32.11 -13.52
C PRO A 252 -36.25 32.28 -14.95
N ALA A 253 -35.64 31.56 -15.91
CA ALA A 253 -36.23 30.94 -17.11
C ALA A 253 -35.90 31.53 -18.51
N GLU A 254 -35.88 30.57 -19.46
CA GLU A 254 -36.00 30.63 -20.93
C GLU A 254 -34.72 30.85 -21.78
N LYS A 255 -34.27 29.93 -22.65
CA LYS A 255 -34.86 29.20 -23.81
C LYS A 255 -34.72 30.00 -25.12
N CYS A 256 -33.80 29.56 -26.00
CA CYS A 256 -33.72 29.79 -27.45
C CYS A 256 -32.77 28.71 -28.02
N ALA A 257 -33.24 27.61 -28.62
CA ALA A 257 -33.74 27.45 -30.00
C ALA A 257 -32.65 27.47 -31.09
N SER A 258 -32.33 26.25 -31.57
CA SER A 258 -32.05 25.78 -32.95
C SER A 258 -31.33 26.66 -33.99
N ALA A 259 -30.34 26.09 -34.70
CA ALA A 259 -30.52 25.54 -36.08
C ALA A 259 -29.19 25.16 -36.77
N GLY A 260 -29.25 24.10 -37.62
CA GLY A 260 -28.31 23.77 -38.71
C GLY A 260 -27.19 22.79 -38.30
N GLY A 261 -26.99 21.61 -38.88
CA GLY A 261 -27.37 21.07 -40.18
C GLY A 261 -26.09 20.51 -40.83
N LEU A 262 -25.92 19.18 -40.90
CA LEU A 262 -24.80 18.54 -41.59
C LEU A 262 -25.32 17.35 -42.44
N PRO A 263 -24.90 17.23 -43.71
CA PRO A 263 -25.39 16.20 -44.63
C PRO A 263 -24.56 14.91 -44.52
N VAL A 264 -25.22 13.78 -44.73
CA VAL A 264 -24.61 12.45 -44.90
C VAL A 264 -24.59 12.12 -46.40
N PRO A 265 -23.47 11.69 -47.00
CA PRO A 265 -23.47 11.19 -48.36
C PRO A 265 -23.79 9.69 -48.41
N MET A 266 -24.65 9.34 -49.35
CA MET A 266 -24.90 7.98 -49.83
C MET A 266 -23.68 7.43 -50.57
N MET A 267 -23.43 6.13 -50.42
CA MET A 267 -22.51 5.38 -51.28
C MET A 267 -23.02 3.94 -51.40
N ASP A 268 -23.69 3.66 -52.52
CA ASP A 268 -23.91 2.32 -53.07
C ASP A 268 -22.79 2.02 -54.08
N ALA A 269 -22.14 0.86 -53.94
CA ALA A 269 -21.50 0.11 -55.03
C ALA A 269 -21.00 -1.26 -54.51
N ALA A 270 -21.82 -2.30 -54.70
CA ALA A 270 -21.46 -3.68 -55.12
C ALA A 270 -22.66 -4.61 -54.97
#